data_AF-A0A5B0HQV6-F1
#
_entry.id   AF-A0A5B0HQV6-F1
#
_cell.length_a   1.000
_cell.length_b   1.000
_cell.length_c   1.000
_cell.angle_alpha   90.00
_cell.angle_beta   90.00
_cell.angle_gamma   90.00
#
_symmetry.space_group_name_H-M   'P 1'
#
loop_
_entity.id
_entity.type
_entity.pdbx_description
1 polymer ?
#
loop_
_entity_poly.entity_id
_entity_poly.type
_entity_poly.pdbx_seq_one_letter_code
_entity_poly.pdbx_strand_id
1 'polypeptide(L)'
;MRRYRNLHHREGAGWIGGLTTAQAVWIVGACVPVIVAIAGNHWTAALGWLAAAAVITVLVTVPVLGRPAVRWLADLIMFGTGVMMGWSPWQSRAAAGRVDDPSVPDLPGVLSRLAFHDGPRLYETRLCLIQDSVDARWSVTGRLTHSGVAMASPGECEQLASRFGAMLLGLRGREVIDRISLLVRTVPDDGTDYRLWRATHEVADAPVLTRQITDEIDRDVAAVSVRTELFVTVSGTEAALRRPAKTAGGGVAGRAYALYRVLDGVADGLRAVGATDVTWLTSAAVAETIRTGFNPAAAAHLRHQHLTRPDRDGDGSGGGGGGLAWSQAGPAFAPAPAARHYAHDGFVSVTYAVGPPVGGTTFGSLAPLLAVRTAGERRALQIHYEVLDRGEARRHVTRTRFRDTVVADFKASRGFRSSAEDEHRRAGGHDHEHAVAAGHGLVRYTIAAATTVPAEWNIEDAAAGLENAATDHFSLMRIELAQDAAFAAAVLPVGYGLPGLPQRRWHR
;
A
#
# COMPACT_ATOMS: atom_id res chain seq x y z
N MET A 1 22.84 -15.91 -8.63
CA MET A 1 21.81 -15.03 -8.06
C MET A 1 20.65 -15.91 -7.61
N ARG A 2 20.32 -15.94 -6.31
CA ARG A 2 19.17 -16.73 -5.84
C ARG A 2 17.91 -15.95 -6.20
N ARG A 3 16.98 -16.58 -6.91
CA ARG A 3 15.66 -15.99 -7.18
C ARG A 3 14.71 -16.44 -6.09
N TYR A 4 14.01 -15.51 -5.47
CA TYR A 4 12.96 -15.82 -4.49
C TYR A 4 11.72 -16.27 -5.25
N ARG A 5 11.53 -17.60 -5.33
CA ARG A 5 10.45 -18.25 -6.06
C ARG A 5 9.21 -18.39 -5.18
N ASN A 6 8.07 -18.77 -5.78
CA ASN A 6 6.83 -19.11 -5.07
C ASN A 6 6.09 -17.96 -4.36
N LEU A 7 6.47 -16.72 -4.64
CA LEU A 7 5.84 -15.50 -4.15
C LEU A 7 4.45 -15.23 -4.77
N HIS A 8 4.07 -15.99 -5.80
CA HIS A 8 2.86 -15.83 -6.63
C HIS A 8 1.54 -16.27 -6.01
N HIS A 9 1.59 -16.76 -4.78
CA HIS A 9 0.42 -17.40 -4.20
C HIS A 9 -0.67 -16.38 -3.90
N ARG A 10 -1.71 -16.34 -4.75
CA ARG A 10 -2.88 -15.50 -4.52
C ARG A 10 -3.79 -16.13 -3.47
N GLU A 11 -4.07 -15.39 -2.40
CA GLU A 11 -5.10 -15.77 -1.43
C GLU A 11 -6.47 -15.88 -2.14
N GLY A 12 -7.14 -17.03 -2.01
CA GLY A 12 -8.52 -17.20 -2.49
C GLY A 12 -8.74 -17.78 -3.90
N ALA A 13 -7.73 -18.37 -4.56
CA ALA A 13 -7.99 -19.11 -5.81
C ALA A 13 -9.00 -20.26 -5.59
N GLY A 14 -9.95 -20.40 -6.52
CA GLY A 14 -11.18 -21.20 -6.40
C GLY A 14 -11.01 -22.70 -6.11
N TRP A 15 -12.07 -23.28 -5.55
CA TRP A 15 -12.29 -24.68 -5.22
C TRP A 15 -12.99 -25.45 -6.36
N ILE A 16 -12.24 -26.34 -7.02
CA ILE A 16 -12.66 -27.25 -8.12
C ILE A 16 -12.86 -26.53 -9.46
N GLY A 17 -12.03 -26.87 -10.46
CA GLY A 17 -12.15 -26.35 -11.82
C GLY A 17 -11.92 -24.83 -12.00
N GLY A 18 -11.48 -24.13 -10.95
CA GLY A 18 -11.30 -22.66 -10.94
C GLY A 18 -12.47 -21.88 -10.32
N LEU A 19 -13.58 -22.55 -9.96
CA LEU A 19 -14.75 -21.92 -9.33
C LEU A 19 -14.60 -21.90 -7.81
N THR A 20 -15.15 -20.95 -7.07
CA THR A 20 -15.19 -20.99 -5.59
C THR A 20 -16.40 -21.80 -5.11
N THR A 21 -16.40 -22.29 -3.86
CA THR A 21 -17.57 -22.98 -3.26
C THR A 21 -18.84 -22.14 -3.35
N ALA A 22 -18.73 -20.82 -3.15
CA ALA A 22 -19.85 -19.91 -3.33
C ALA A 22 -20.36 -19.90 -4.77
N GLN A 23 -19.46 -19.89 -5.76
CA GLN A 23 -19.82 -19.91 -7.18
C GLN A 23 -20.56 -21.21 -7.56
N ALA A 24 -20.13 -22.36 -7.04
CA ALA A 24 -20.83 -23.62 -7.26
C ALA A 24 -22.25 -23.61 -6.67
N VAL A 25 -22.42 -23.07 -5.46
CA VAL A 25 -23.75 -22.91 -4.82
C VAL A 25 -24.64 -21.99 -5.64
N TRP A 26 -24.11 -20.87 -6.15
CA TRP A 26 -24.87 -19.95 -7.01
C TRP A 26 -25.35 -20.61 -8.31
N ILE A 27 -24.49 -21.41 -8.96
CA ILE A 27 -24.87 -22.14 -10.18
C ILE A 27 -25.95 -23.17 -9.88
N VAL A 28 -25.79 -23.96 -8.82
CA VAL A 28 -26.80 -24.95 -8.42
C VAL A 28 -28.12 -24.26 -8.08
N GLY A 29 -28.08 -23.18 -7.30
CA GLY A 29 -29.25 -22.38 -6.94
C GLY A 29 -29.97 -21.79 -8.17
N ALA A 30 -29.22 -21.31 -9.16
CA ALA A 30 -29.79 -20.81 -10.41
C ALA A 30 -30.50 -21.89 -11.24
N CYS A 31 -30.13 -23.16 -11.08
CA CYS A 31 -30.79 -24.29 -11.76
C CYS A 31 -32.08 -24.76 -11.04
N VAL A 32 -32.29 -24.44 -9.76
CA VAL A 32 -33.47 -24.89 -9.01
C VAL A 32 -34.79 -24.43 -9.63
N PRO A 33 -34.98 -23.14 -10.00
CA PRO A 33 -36.20 -22.68 -10.66
C PRO A 33 -36.48 -23.38 -11.99
N VAL A 34 -35.43 -23.75 -12.73
CA VAL A 34 -35.55 -24.51 -13.99
C VAL A 34 -36.16 -25.89 -13.70
N ILE A 35 -35.63 -26.60 -12.70
CA ILE A 35 -36.10 -27.93 -12.31
C ILE A 35 -37.56 -27.85 -11.81
N VAL A 36 -37.90 -26.86 -11.00
CA VAL A 36 -39.27 -26.65 -10.49
C VAL A 36 -40.25 -26.34 -11.63
N ALA A 37 -39.86 -25.51 -12.59
CA ALA A 37 -40.70 -25.17 -13.74
C ALA A 37 -40.94 -26.38 -14.66
N ILE A 38 -39.91 -27.22 -14.87
CA ILE A 38 -40.04 -28.48 -15.63
C ILE A 38 -40.95 -29.46 -14.88
N ALA A 39 -40.77 -29.62 -13.56
CA ALA A 39 -41.61 -30.49 -12.74
C ALA A 39 -43.08 -30.04 -12.71
N GLY A 40 -43.34 -28.74 -12.78
CA GLY A 40 -44.68 -28.15 -12.91
C GLY A 40 -45.22 -28.09 -14.34
N ASN A 41 -44.52 -28.67 -15.33
CA ASN A 41 -44.88 -28.69 -16.75
C ASN A 41 -45.04 -27.29 -17.41
N HIS A 42 -44.42 -26.26 -16.83
CA HIS A 42 -44.42 -24.88 -17.34
C HIS A 42 -43.21 -24.63 -18.26
N TRP A 43 -43.25 -25.16 -19.49
CA TRP A 43 -42.12 -25.15 -20.42
C TRP A 43 -41.62 -23.75 -20.82
N THR A 44 -42.51 -22.77 -20.97
CA THR A 44 -42.14 -21.38 -21.29
C THR A 44 -41.37 -20.72 -20.14
N ALA A 45 -41.83 -20.90 -18.90
CA ALA A 45 -41.14 -20.43 -17.71
C ALA A 45 -39.80 -21.15 -17.53
N ALA A 46 -39.74 -22.47 -17.78
CA ALA A 46 -38.51 -23.24 -17.72
C ALA A 46 -37.45 -22.72 -18.70
N LEU A 47 -37.83 -22.36 -19.92
CA LEU A 47 -36.92 -21.77 -20.90
C LEU A 47 -36.38 -20.41 -20.44
N GLY A 48 -37.25 -19.56 -19.88
CA GLY A 48 -36.83 -18.26 -19.31
C GLY A 48 -35.85 -18.41 -18.15
N TRP A 49 -36.13 -19.32 -17.22
CA TRP A 49 -35.21 -19.63 -16.11
C TRP A 49 -33.91 -20.26 -16.58
N LEU A 50 -33.95 -21.09 -17.63
CA LEU A 50 -32.74 -21.69 -18.21
C LEU A 50 -31.84 -20.61 -18.81
N ALA A 51 -32.41 -19.64 -19.53
CA ALA A 51 -31.66 -18.49 -20.06
C ALA A 51 -31.03 -17.66 -18.93
N ALA A 52 -31.78 -17.38 -17.86
CA ALA A 52 -31.26 -16.69 -16.68
C ALA A 52 -30.13 -17.48 -15.99
N ALA A 53 -30.28 -18.79 -15.83
CA ALA A 53 -29.27 -19.67 -15.25
C ALA A 53 -27.99 -19.71 -16.11
N ALA A 54 -28.13 -19.70 -17.45
CA ALA A 54 -27.00 -19.62 -18.36
C ALA A 54 -26.23 -18.29 -18.19
N VAL A 55 -26.94 -17.16 -18.11
CA VAL A 55 -26.33 -15.84 -17.87
C VAL A 55 -25.60 -15.79 -16.53
N ILE A 56 -26.23 -16.28 -15.45
CA ILE A 56 -25.60 -16.36 -14.12
C ILE A 56 -24.35 -17.23 -14.18
N THR A 57 -24.42 -18.38 -14.86
CA THR A 57 -23.27 -19.29 -15.00
C THR A 57 -22.13 -18.62 -15.73
N VAL A 58 -22.40 -17.91 -16.84
CA VAL A 58 -21.37 -17.14 -17.56
C VAL A 58 -20.77 -16.05 -16.66
N LEU A 59 -21.60 -15.26 -15.99
CA LEU A 59 -21.17 -14.16 -15.11
C LEU A 59 -20.32 -14.67 -13.93
N VAL A 60 -20.60 -15.88 -13.46
CA VAL A 60 -19.89 -16.51 -12.36
C VAL A 60 -18.59 -17.18 -12.82
N THR A 61 -18.60 -17.83 -13.99
CA THR A 61 -17.49 -18.69 -14.45
C THR A 61 -16.45 -17.93 -15.27
N VAL A 62 -16.83 -16.90 -16.01
CA VAL A 62 -15.93 -16.17 -16.90
C VAL A 62 -15.16 -15.10 -16.09
N PRO A 63 -13.83 -15.22 -15.95
CA PRO A 63 -13.04 -14.19 -15.32
C PRO A 63 -12.82 -13.01 -16.29
N VAL A 64 -13.09 -11.80 -15.82
CA VAL A 64 -12.72 -10.55 -16.50
C VAL A 64 -11.54 -9.96 -15.75
N LEU A 65 -10.40 -9.75 -16.44
CA LEU A 65 -9.16 -9.23 -15.85
C LEU A 65 -8.71 -10.00 -14.58
N GLY A 66 -8.94 -11.31 -14.54
CA GLY A 66 -8.54 -12.17 -13.41
C GLY A 66 -9.45 -12.11 -12.18
N ARG A 67 -10.61 -11.44 -12.24
CA ARG A 67 -11.68 -11.48 -11.23
C ARG A 67 -12.97 -12.02 -11.83
N PRO A 68 -13.82 -12.75 -11.07
CA PRO A 68 -15.13 -13.18 -11.56
C PRO A 68 -16.00 -12.00 -12.01
N ALA A 69 -16.69 -12.11 -13.14
CA ALA A 69 -17.52 -11.03 -13.67
C ALA A 69 -18.66 -10.61 -12.71
N VAL A 70 -19.17 -11.54 -11.88
CA VAL A 70 -20.16 -11.21 -10.84
C VAL A 70 -19.62 -10.21 -9.82
N ARG A 71 -18.32 -10.28 -9.52
CA ARG A 71 -17.67 -9.34 -8.60
C ARG A 71 -17.52 -7.97 -9.23
N TRP A 72 -17.18 -7.91 -10.52
CA TRP A 72 -17.20 -6.67 -11.29
C TRP A 72 -18.58 -6.03 -11.31
N LEU A 73 -19.64 -6.81 -11.51
CA LEU A 73 -21.01 -6.31 -11.48
C LEU A 73 -21.36 -5.75 -10.09
N ALA A 74 -21.03 -6.45 -9.02
CA ALA A 74 -21.25 -5.97 -7.66
C ALA A 74 -20.47 -4.68 -7.37
N ASP A 75 -19.19 -4.63 -7.73
CA ASP A 75 -18.33 -3.45 -7.57
C ASP A 75 -18.90 -2.26 -8.40
N LEU A 76 -19.38 -2.51 -9.62
CA LEU A 76 -19.98 -1.51 -10.49
C LEU A 76 -21.31 -0.97 -9.94
N ILE A 77 -22.18 -1.84 -9.42
CA ILE A 77 -23.45 -1.44 -8.79
C ILE A 77 -23.16 -0.59 -7.55
N MET A 78 -22.23 -1.01 -6.70
CA MET A 78 -21.84 -0.26 -5.50
C MET A 78 -21.24 1.10 -5.84
N PHE A 79 -20.33 1.13 -6.82
CA PHE A 79 -19.72 2.36 -7.32
C PHE A 79 -20.77 3.29 -7.92
N GLY A 80 -21.63 2.79 -8.82
CA GLY A 80 -22.70 3.57 -9.45
C GLY A 80 -23.71 4.11 -8.43
N THR A 81 -24.04 3.31 -7.42
CA THR A 81 -24.90 3.75 -6.30
C THR A 81 -24.24 4.87 -5.51
N GLY A 82 -22.94 4.76 -5.20
CA GLY A 82 -22.20 5.80 -4.48
C GLY A 82 -22.13 7.13 -5.25
N VAL A 83 -21.89 7.07 -6.56
CA VAL A 83 -21.90 8.24 -7.44
C VAL A 83 -23.30 8.85 -7.52
N MET A 84 -24.33 8.03 -7.74
CA MET A 84 -25.72 8.50 -7.88
C MET A 84 -26.26 9.12 -6.58
N MET A 85 -25.91 8.56 -5.43
CA MET A 85 -26.31 9.06 -4.12
C MET A 85 -25.47 10.25 -3.63
N GLY A 86 -24.42 10.63 -4.37
CA GLY A 86 -23.55 11.74 -3.99
C GLY A 86 -22.72 11.49 -2.72
N TRP A 87 -22.39 10.23 -2.42
CA TRP A 87 -21.60 9.86 -1.24
C TRP A 87 -20.10 10.06 -1.42
N SER A 88 -19.67 10.20 -2.67
CA SER A 88 -18.27 10.16 -3.06
C SER A 88 -17.54 11.49 -3.27
N PRO A 89 -18.19 12.65 -3.57
CA PRO A 89 -17.47 13.91 -3.59
C PRO A 89 -17.10 14.33 -2.17
N TRP A 90 -15.91 14.90 -2.02
CA TRP A 90 -15.40 15.33 -0.73
C TRP A 90 -14.70 16.68 -0.86
N GLN A 91 -14.93 17.55 0.14
CA GLN A 91 -14.30 18.86 0.24
C GLN A 91 -13.80 19.02 1.68
N SER A 92 -12.58 19.54 1.84
CA SER A 92 -12.05 19.77 3.18
C SER A 92 -12.76 20.95 3.84
N ARG A 93 -12.91 20.85 5.16
CA ARG A 93 -13.35 21.93 6.04
C ARG A 93 -12.42 23.13 5.95
N ALA A 94 -11.12 22.89 5.76
CA ALA A 94 -10.14 23.96 5.51
C ALA A 94 -10.46 24.75 4.24
N ALA A 95 -10.73 24.06 3.11
CA ALA A 95 -11.10 24.73 1.86
C ALA A 95 -12.49 25.40 1.94
N ALA A 96 -13.40 24.85 2.74
CA ALA A 96 -14.72 25.44 2.98
C ALA A 96 -14.72 26.60 4.00
N GLY A 97 -13.58 26.91 4.64
CA GLY A 97 -13.49 27.92 5.69
C GLY A 97 -14.23 27.56 6.99
N ARG A 98 -14.41 26.27 7.28
CA ARG A 98 -15.18 25.73 8.42
C ARG A 98 -14.30 24.95 9.41
N VAL A 99 -13.08 25.42 9.64
CA VAL A 99 -12.17 24.76 10.59
C VAL A 99 -12.48 25.24 11.99
N ASP A 100 -13.16 24.40 12.76
CA ASP A 100 -13.41 24.65 14.18
C ASP A 100 -12.15 24.36 15.01
N ASP A 101 -11.51 23.21 14.77
CA ASP A 101 -10.28 22.78 15.45
C ASP A 101 -9.21 22.36 14.42
N PRO A 102 -8.09 23.11 14.30
CA PRO A 102 -7.00 22.80 13.38
C PRO A 102 -6.29 21.46 13.65
N SER A 103 -6.40 20.94 14.87
CA SER A 103 -5.75 19.69 15.30
C SER A 103 -6.51 18.44 14.87
N VAL A 104 -7.78 18.60 14.46
CA VAL A 104 -8.60 17.48 14.01
C VAL A 104 -8.28 17.15 12.55
N PRO A 105 -7.91 15.89 12.25
CA PRO A 105 -7.66 15.45 10.89
C PRO A 105 -8.95 15.50 10.07
N ASP A 106 -8.84 16.01 8.85
CA ASP A 106 -9.94 16.04 7.89
C ASP A 106 -9.49 15.36 6.58
N LEU A 107 -9.85 14.07 6.45
CA LEU A 107 -9.36 13.20 5.38
C LEU A 107 -10.51 12.47 4.66
N PRO A 108 -10.40 12.25 3.34
CA PRO A 108 -11.47 11.66 2.53
C PRO A 108 -11.61 10.14 2.70
N GLY A 109 -12.81 9.63 2.40
CA GLY A 109 -13.08 8.22 2.11
C GLY A 109 -12.52 7.25 3.16
N VAL A 110 -11.73 6.27 2.73
CA VAL A 110 -11.15 5.24 3.59
C VAL A 110 -10.18 5.78 4.66
N LEU A 111 -9.75 7.04 4.58
CA LEU A 111 -8.87 7.66 5.56
C LEU A 111 -9.64 8.22 6.76
N SER A 112 -10.94 8.49 6.60
CA SER A 112 -11.81 8.97 7.68
C SER A 112 -11.91 8.02 8.88
N ARG A 113 -11.57 6.74 8.69
CA ARG A 113 -11.51 5.73 9.77
C ARG A 113 -10.25 5.80 10.63
N LEU A 114 -9.26 6.59 10.19
CA LEU A 114 -7.99 6.78 10.88
C LEU A 114 -8.11 7.93 11.87
N ALA A 115 -7.70 7.68 13.11
CA ALA A 115 -7.51 8.71 14.11
C ALA A 115 -6.01 8.88 14.37
N PHE A 116 -5.57 10.13 14.54
CA PHE A 116 -4.17 10.47 14.78
C PHE A 116 -4.06 11.04 16.19
N HIS A 117 -3.13 10.51 16.96
CA HIS A 117 -2.93 10.89 18.36
C HIS A 117 -1.48 11.24 18.60
N ASP A 118 -1.24 12.28 19.39
CA ASP A 118 0.09 12.56 19.92
C ASP A 118 0.42 11.56 21.04
N GLY A 119 1.47 10.80 20.83
CA GLY A 119 2.02 9.94 21.87
C GLY A 119 2.66 10.73 23.02
N PRO A 120 2.98 10.06 24.14
CA PRO A 120 3.79 10.63 25.19
C PRO A 120 5.17 10.99 24.63
N ARG A 121 5.85 11.94 25.29
CA ARG A 121 7.19 12.38 24.89
C ARG A 121 8.16 11.19 24.89
N LEU A 122 8.80 10.97 23.75
CA LEU A 122 9.92 10.06 23.57
C LEU A 122 11.14 10.94 23.29
N TYR A 123 12.06 11.00 24.26
CA TYR A 123 13.09 12.04 24.29
C TYR A 123 12.46 13.44 24.23
N GLU A 124 12.79 14.25 23.23
CA GLU A 124 12.30 15.63 23.08
C GLU A 124 11.05 15.73 22.18
N THR A 125 10.62 14.65 21.53
CA THR A 125 9.54 14.70 20.54
C THR A 125 8.33 13.83 20.94
N ARG A 126 7.17 14.14 20.36
CA ARG A 126 5.96 13.31 20.48
C ARG A 126 5.70 12.63 19.15
N LEU A 127 5.71 11.31 19.14
CA LEU A 127 5.46 10.54 17.92
C LEU A 127 3.96 10.51 17.61
N CYS A 128 3.64 10.52 16.31
CA CYS A 128 2.28 10.31 15.85
C CYS A 128 1.90 8.84 15.98
N LEU A 129 0.78 8.58 16.66
CA LEU A 129 0.14 7.28 16.70
C LEU A 129 -1.05 7.29 15.75
N ILE A 130 -1.07 6.35 14.81
CA ILE A 130 -2.17 6.19 13.85
C ILE A 130 -3.03 5.03 14.35
N GLN A 131 -4.29 5.31 14.65
CA GLN A 131 -5.27 4.31 15.06
C GLN A 131 -6.23 4.04 13.89
N ASP A 132 -6.27 2.79 13.43
CA ASP A 132 -7.30 2.32 12.52
C ASP A 132 -8.44 1.70 13.32
N SER A 133 -9.57 2.40 13.38
CA SER A 133 -10.76 1.94 14.11
C SER A 133 -11.42 0.72 13.45
N VAL A 134 -11.36 0.64 12.12
CA VAL A 134 -11.94 -0.48 11.38
C VAL A 134 -11.05 -1.68 11.53
N ASP A 135 -9.75 -1.60 11.27
CA ASP A 135 -8.86 -2.78 11.36
C ASP A 135 -8.39 -3.09 12.79
N ALA A 136 -8.75 -2.25 13.77
CA ALA A 136 -8.35 -2.35 15.17
C ALA A 136 -6.83 -2.50 15.32
N ARG A 137 -6.10 -1.54 14.74
CA ARG A 137 -4.63 -1.51 14.73
C ARG A 137 -4.11 -0.16 15.16
N TRP A 138 -2.90 -0.18 15.70
CA TRP A 138 -2.13 1.02 16.00
C TRP A 138 -0.82 0.96 15.25
N SER A 139 -0.42 2.11 14.71
CA SER A 139 0.74 2.23 13.85
C SER A 139 1.57 3.46 14.19
N VAL A 140 2.87 3.37 13.91
CA VAL A 140 3.81 4.49 13.95
C VAL A 140 4.54 4.53 12.61
N THR A 141 4.72 5.73 12.08
CA THR A 141 5.43 5.95 10.81
C THR A 141 6.76 6.62 11.07
N GLY A 142 7.80 6.15 10.38
CA GLY A 142 9.12 6.76 10.32
C GLY A 142 9.53 7.07 8.89
N ARG A 143 10.42 8.04 8.73
CA ARG A 143 11.14 8.33 7.49
C ARG A 143 12.48 7.60 7.51
N LEU A 144 12.87 7.09 6.36
CA LEU A 144 14.11 6.35 6.15
C LEU A 144 14.98 7.06 5.13
N THR A 145 16.30 6.94 5.31
CA THR A 145 17.28 7.25 4.27
C THR A 145 17.99 5.96 3.87
N HIS A 146 18.16 5.72 2.57
CA HIS A 146 18.80 4.54 2.04
C HIS A 146 19.59 4.92 0.79
N SER A 147 20.85 4.47 0.67
CA SER A 147 21.74 4.79 -0.47
C SER A 147 21.27 4.19 -1.81
N GLY A 148 20.35 3.25 -1.74
CA GLY A 148 19.81 2.51 -2.86
C GLY A 148 20.59 1.22 -3.10
N VAL A 149 20.14 0.42 -4.07
CA VAL A 149 20.80 -0.83 -4.47
C VAL A 149 21.14 -0.88 -5.94
N ALA A 150 21.05 0.26 -6.64
CA ALA A 150 21.30 0.33 -8.08
C ALA A 150 22.73 -0.10 -8.46
N MET A 151 23.71 0.21 -7.59
CA MET A 151 25.13 -0.16 -7.77
C MET A 151 25.53 -1.42 -6.97
N ALA A 152 24.59 -2.06 -6.28
CA ALA A 152 24.88 -3.25 -5.49
C ALA A 152 25.04 -4.48 -6.38
N SER A 153 26.05 -5.29 -6.10
CA SER A 153 26.25 -6.56 -6.79
C SER A 153 25.10 -7.54 -6.50
N PRO A 154 24.87 -8.55 -7.37
CA PRO A 154 23.87 -9.57 -7.12
C PRO A 154 24.07 -10.34 -5.80
N GLY A 155 25.31 -10.47 -5.32
CA GLY A 155 25.64 -11.11 -4.06
C GLY A 155 25.27 -10.25 -2.85
N GLU A 156 25.49 -8.93 -2.93
CA GLU A 156 25.06 -7.98 -1.89
C GLU A 156 23.54 -7.90 -1.80
N CYS A 157 22.86 -7.81 -2.95
CA CYS A 157 21.39 -7.84 -3.02
C CYS A 157 20.81 -9.11 -2.36
N GLU A 158 21.47 -10.26 -2.52
CA GLU A 158 21.06 -11.50 -1.88
C GLU A 158 21.24 -11.46 -0.36
N GLN A 159 22.37 -10.92 0.12
CA GLN A 159 22.62 -10.75 1.55
C GLN A 159 21.60 -9.79 2.18
N LEU A 160 21.28 -8.68 1.50
CA LEU A 160 20.26 -7.73 1.94
C LEU A 160 18.87 -8.39 2.00
N ALA A 161 18.49 -9.16 0.99
CA ALA A 161 17.23 -9.91 0.99
C ALA A 161 17.15 -10.92 2.16
N SER A 162 18.24 -11.65 2.41
CA SER A 162 18.32 -12.59 3.52
C SER A 162 18.19 -11.90 4.88
N ARG A 163 18.91 -10.79 5.09
CA ARG A 163 18.83 -9.97 6.31
C ARG A 163 17.43 -9.38 6.51
N PHE A 164 16.81 -8.92 5.43
CA PHE A 164 15.44 -8.39 5.46
C PHE A 164 14.43 -9.48 5.82
N GLY A 165 14.54 -10.66 5.22
CA GLY A 165 13.71 -11.81 5.58
C GLY A 165 13.87 -12.21 7.05
N ALA A 166 15.11 -12.27 7.54
CA ALA A 166 15.40 -12.55 8.95
C ALA A 166 14.83 -11.47 9.88
N MET A 167 14.93 -10.19 9.50
CA MET A 167 14.33 -9.08 10.24
C MET A 167 12.82 -9.22 10.35
N LEU A 168 12.13 -9.47 9.22
CA LEU A 168 10.67 -9.66 9.19
C LEU A 168 10.25 -10.82 10.07
N LEU A 169 10.94 -11.97 10.00
CA LEU A 169 10.65 -13.11 10.88
C LEU A 169 10.95 -12.79 12.35
N GLY A 170 11.97 -11.99 12.63
CA GLY A 170 12.34 -11.52 13.96
C GLY A 170 11.31 -10.57 14.60
N LEU A 171 10.43 -9.94 13.81
CA LEU A 171 9.30 -9.16 14.35
C LEU A 171 8.38 -10.02 15.21
N ARG A 172 8.28 -11.33 14.95
CA ARG A 172 7.47 -12.23 15.77
C ARG A 172 7.93 -12.35 17.22
N GLY A 173 9.23 -12.20 17.47
CA GLY A 173 9.76 -12.17 18.84
C GLY A 173 9.29 -10.93 19.61
N ARG A 174 8.83 -9.90 18.90
CA ARG A 174 8.28 -8.67 19.43
C ARG A 174 6.76 -8.78 19.36
N GLU A 175 6.14 -9.37 20.39
CA GLU A 175 4.71 -9.76 20.47
C GLU A 175 3.69 -8.69 20.04
N VAL A 176 4.12 -7.43 19.95
CA VAL A 176 3.30 -6.25 19.72
C VAL A 176 3.11 -5.91 18.24
N ILE A 177 4.08 -6.18 17.36
CA ILE A 177 4.05 -5.77 15.94
C ILE A 177 4.01 -7.02 15.05
N ASP A 178 3.08 -7.00 14.10
CA ASP A 178 2.89 -8.05 13.11
C ASP A 178 2.88 -7.54 11.67
N ARG A 179 2.90 -6.21 11.44
CA ARG A 179 2.89 -5.63 10.09
C ARG A 179 3.92 -4.50 9.92
N ILE A 180 4.62 -4.52 8.78
CA ILE A 180 5.50 -3.44 8.30
C ILE A 180 5.07 -3.04 6.91
N SER A 181 4.88 -1.75 6.67
CA SER A 181 4.68 -1.19 5.33
C SER A 181 5.88 -0.34 4.95
N LEU A 182 6.45 -0.57 3.77
CA LEU A 182 7.52 0.24 3.20
C LEU A 182 6.97 1.00 2.01
N LEU A 183 7.04 2.32 2.05
CA LEU A 183 6.64 3.21 0.95
C LEU A 183 7.90 3.86 0.38
N VAL A 184 8.07 3.76 -0.92
CA VAL A 184 9.05 4.53 -1.68
C VAL A 184 8.28 5.37 -2.68
N ARG A 185 8.49 6.68 -2.68
CA ARG A 185 7.88 7.57 -3.66
C ARG A 185 8.88 8.55 -4.20
N THR A 186 8.79 8.84 -5.49
CA THR A 186 9.53 9.94 -6.08
C THR A 186 8.89 11.26 -5.69
N VAL A 187 9.70 12.31 -5.64
CA VAL A 187 9.26 13.68 -5.43
C VAL A 187 9.98 14.49 -6.49
N PRO A 188 9.23 15.26 -7.32
CA PRO A 188 9.86 16.24 -8.20
C PRO A 188 10.77 17.15 -7.37
N ASP A 189 12.05 17.18 -7.69
CA ASP A 189 12.99 18.08 -7.02
C ASP A 189 13.06 19.36 -7.83
N ASP A 190 12.52 20.43 -7.25
CA ASP A 190 12.46 21.75 -7.88
C ASP A 190 13.74 22.57 -7.62
N GLY A 191 14.76 21.97 -6.98
CA GLY A 191 16.03 22.60 -6.67
C GLY A 191 15.95 23.61 -5.51
N THR A 192 14.88 23.61 -4.71
CA THR A 192 14.71 24.57 -3.60
C THR A 192 15.88 24.52 -2.59
N ASP A 193 16.33 23.33 -2.21
CA ASP A 193 17.48 23.17 -1.30
C ASP A 193 18.75 23.76 -1.89
N TYR A 194 18.99 23.48 -3.17
CA TYR A 194 20.15 24.01 -3.89
C TYR A 194 20.13 25.54 -3.95
N ARG A 195 18.97 26.13 -4.29
CA ARG A 195 18.79 27.59 -4.33
C ARG A 195 18.99 28.25 -2.97
N LEU A 196 18.43 27.69 -1.90
CA LEU A 196 18.58 28.22 -0.55
C LEU A 196 20.03 28.09 -0.05
N TRP A 197 20.64 26.92 -0.25
CA TRP A 197 22.05 26.71 0.07
C TRP A 197 22.92 27.71 -0.71
N ARG A 198 22.69 27.88 -2.01
CA ARG A 198 23.39 28.85 -2.86
C ARG A 198 23.25 30.27 -2.32
N ALA A 199 22.03 30.73 -2.06
CA ALA A 199 21.80 32.07 -1.53
C ALA A 199 22.52 32.32 -0.19
N THR A 200 22.69 31.28 0.62
CA THR A 200 23.38 31.36 1.92
C THR A 200 24.91 31.30 1.78
N HIS A 201 25.41 30.65 0.73
CA HIS A 201 26.85 30.41 0.48
C HIS A 201 27.41 31.23 -0.69
N GLU A 202 26.65 32.22 -1.17
CA GLU A 202 27.10 33.11 -2.23
C GLU A 202 28.16 34.08 -1.69
N VAL A 203 29.31 34.11 -2.36
CA VAL A 203 30.42 35.00 -2.01
C VAL A 203 30.25 36.31 -2.77
N ALA A 204 30.02 37.40 -2.06
CA ALA A 204 29.78 38.73 -2.65
C ALA A 204 30.91 39.20 -3.58
N ASP A 205 32.16 38.87 -3.24
CA ASP A 205 33.37 39.27 -3.97
C ASP A 205 33.79 38.28 -5.08
N ALA A 206 32.92 37.34 -5.46
CA ALA A 206 33.22 36.38 -6.53
C ALA A 206 33.47 37.09 -7.88
N PRO A 207 34.50 36.68 -8.65
CA PRO A 207 34.75 37.22 -9.98
C PRO A 207 33.51 37.12 -10.89
N VAL A 208 33.29 38.13 -11.74
CA VAL A 208 32.11 38.21 -12.61
C VAL A 208 31.98 36.99 -13.53
N LEU A 209 33.10 36.52 -14.09
CA LEU A 209 33.12 35.33 -14.96
C LEU A 209 32.68 34.07 -14.20
N THR A 210 33.10 33.90 -12.94
CA THR A 210 32.70 32.75 -12.12
C THR A 210 31.20 32.76 -11.85
N ARG A 211 30.62 33.92 -11.54
CA ARG A 211 29.16 34.05 -11.38
C ARG A 211 28.41 33.70 -12.65
N GLN A 212 28.87 34.19 -13.80
CA GLN A 212 28.27 33.88 -15.10
C GLN A 212 28.29 32.37 -15.42
N ILE A 213 29.42 31.70 -15.18
CA ILE A 213 29.55 30.25 -15.37
C ILE A 213 28.62 29.49 -14.41
N THR A 214 28.58 29.87 -13.14
CA THR A 214 27.68 29.24 -12.16
C THR A 214 26.22 29.45 -12.52
N ASP A 215 25.82 30.64 -12.96
CA ASP A 215 24.45 30.93 -13.42
C ASP A 215 24.07 30.15 -14.69
N GLU A 216 25.06 29.79 -15.51
CA GLU A 216 24.86 28.93 -16.68
C GLU A 216 24.68 27.47 -16.28
N ILE A 217 25.56 26.94 -15.43
CA ILE A 217 25.44 25.58 -14.88
C ILE A 217 24.11 25.41 -14.15
N ASP A 218 23.66 26.42 -13.41
CA ASP A 218 22.41 26.36 -12.66
C ASP A 218 21.18 26.27 -13.56
N ARG A 219 21.19 26.97 -14.70
CA ARG A 219 20.13 26.87 -15.70
C ARG A 219 20.02 25.45 -16.27
N ASP A 220 21.15 24.75 -16.38
CA ASP A 220 21.21 23.39 -16.92
C ASP A 220 20.91 22.32 -15.85
N VAL A 221 21.39 22.48 -14.61
CA VAL A 221 21.26 21.51 -13.51
C VAL A 221 19.85 21.50 -12.89
N ALA A 222 19.13 22.63 -12.91
CA ALA A 222 17.81 22.74 -12.28
C ALA A 222 16.68 21.96 -13.00
N ALA A 223 16.94 21.35 -14.16
CA ALA A 223 15.87 20.89 -15.04
C ALA A 223 15.26 19.52 -14.67
N VAL A 224 15.99 18.56 -14.07
CA VAL A 224 15.49 17.18 -13.96
C VAL A 224 16.08 16.37 -12.79
N SER A 225 16.03 16.89 -11.55
CA SER A 225 16.33 16.07 -10.37
C SER A 225 15.06 15.35 -9.88
N VAL A 226 15.18 14.06 -9.55
CA VAL A 226 14.12 13.27 -8.94
C VAL A 226 14.64 12.75 -7.61
N ARG A 227 14.03 13.23 -6.51
CA ARG A 227 14.36 12.75 -5.17
C ARG A 227 13.47 11.57 -4.81
N THR A 228 13.99 10.64 -4.03
CA THR A 228 13.20 9.55 -3.44
C THR A 228 12.96 9.82 -1.96
N GLU A 229 11.73 9.59 -1.52
CA GLU A 229 11.37 9.55 -0.11
C GLU A 229 11.00 8.12 0.28
N LEU A 230 11.53 7.67 1.40
CA LEU A 230 11.27 6.35 1.95
C LEU A 230 10.59 6.48 3.31
N PHE A 231 9.53 5.71 3.52
CA PHE A 231 8.81 5.65 4.78
C PHE A 231 8.61 4.20 5.22
N VAL A 232 8.61 4.00 6.53
CA VAL A 232 8.21 2.75 7.17
C VAL A 232 7.04 2.99 8.10
N THR A 233 5.99 2.19 7.97
CA THR A 233 4.88 2.15 8.93
C THR A 233 4.86 0.80 9.62
N VAL A 234 5.13 0.79 10.91
CA VAL A 234 5.05 -0.40 11.77
C VAL A 234 3.69 -0.42 12.45
N SER A 235 3.01 -1.58 12.44
CA SER A 235 1.66 -1.71 12.98
C SER A 235 1.50 -2.95 13.86
N GLY A 236 0.77 -2.78 14.94
CA GLY A 236 0.37 -3.84 15.87
C GLY A 236 -1.15 -3.92 16.00
N THR A 237 -1.67 -5.12 16.27
CA THR A 237 -3.11 -5.28 16.54
C THR A 237 -3.47 -4.78 17.94
N GLU A 238 -4.67 -4.23 18.09
CA GLU A 238 -5.21 -3.81 19.39
C GLU A 238 -5.17 -4.95 20.42
N ALA A 239 -5.47 -6.18 19.98
CA ALA A 239 -5.44 -7.36 20.85
C ALA A 239 -4.04 -7.65 21.44
N ALA A 240 -2.99 -7.49 20.63
CA ALA A 240 -1.60 -7.68 21.05
C ALA A 240 -1.13 -6.55 21.99
N LEU A 241 -1.54 -5.32 21.70
CA LEU A 241 -1.19 -4.13 22.47
C LEU A 241 -1.88 -4.06 23.84
N ARG A 242 -3.07 -4.64 23.98
CA ARG A 242 -3.94 -4.46 25.15
C ARG A 242 -3.27 -4.80 26.49
N ARG A 243 -2.57 -5.93 26.58
CA ARG A 243 -1.92 -6.36 27.83
C ARG A 243 -0.72 -5.46 28.17
N PRO A 244 0.28 -5.28 27.27
CA PRO A 244 1.38 -4.34 27.51
C PRO A 244 0.92 -2.91 27.80
N ALA A 245 -0.13 -2.44 27.12
CA ALA A 245 -0.69 -1.10 27.31
C ALA A 245 -1.32 -0.95 28.70
N LYS A 246 -2.07 -1.95 29.19
CA LYS A 246 -2.66 -1.91 30.53
C LYS A 246 -1.60 -1.80 31.62
N THR A 247 -0.48 -2.52 31.47
CA THR A 247 0.66 -2.41 32.40
C THR A 247 1.34 -1.04 32.35
N ALA A 248 1.28 -0.34 31.22
CA ALA A 248 1.84 0.99 31.01
C ALA A 248 0.84 2.14 31.26
N GLY A 249 -0.23 1.91 32.03
CA GLY A 249 -1.24 2.93 32.40
C GLY A 249 -2.48 2.99 31.50
N GLY A 250 -2.55 2.18 30.45
CA GLY A 250 -3.70 2.10 29.55
C GLY A 250 -3.85 3.30 28.61
N GLY A 251 -5.03 3.42 27.98
CA GLY A 251 -5.32 4.53 27.06
C GLY A 251 -4.40 4.61 25.85
N VAL A 252 -4.32 5.80 25.25
CA VAL A 252 -3.43 6.08 24.11
C VAL A 252 -1.96 5.99 24.53
N ALA A 253 -1.61 6.59 25.68
CA ALA A 253 -0.24 6.61 26.19
C ALA A 253 0.34 5.21 26.44
N GLY A 254 -0.42 4.31 27.06
CA GLY A 254 0.03 2.93 27.30
C GLY A 254 0.27 2.16 26.01
N ARG A 255 -0.56 2.36 24.98
CA ARG A 255 -0.37 1.77 23.65
C ARG A 255 0.86 2.34 22.95
N ALA A 256 1.10 3.65 23.11
CA ALA A 256 2.30 4.30 22.63
C ALA A 256 3.56 3.67 23.24
N TYR A 257 3.63 3.55 24.57
CA TYR A 257 4.78 2.94 25.25
C TYR A 257 5.00 1.48 24.84
N ALA A 258 3.93 0.73 24.59
CA ALA A 258 4.04 -0.63 24.08
C ALA A 258 4.67 -0.67 22.67
N LEU A 259 4.35 0.29 21.80
CA LEU A 259 4.97 0.43 20.48
C LEU A 259 6.41 0.95 20.58
N TYR A 260 6.68 1.97 21.41
CA TYR A 260 8.01 2.57 21.54
C TYR A 260 9.09 1.55 21.89
N ARG A 261 8.77 0.58 22.76
CA ARG A 261 9.69 -0.51 23.18
C ARG A 261 10.24 -1.35 22.03
N VAL A 262 9.57 -1.37 20.89
CA VAL A 262 9.94 -2.21 19.75
C VAL A 262 10.48 -1.40 18.57
N LEU A 263 10.36 -0.06 18.60
CA LEU A 263 10.80 0.83 17.51
C LEU A 263 12.31 0.77 17.28
N ASP A 264 13.12 0.82 18.34
CA ASP A 264 14.59 0.77 18.20
C ASP A 264 15.05 -0.53 17.55
N GLY A 265 14.48 -1.66 17.98
CA GLY A 265 14.78 -2.96 17.39
C GLY A 265 14.34 -3.11 15.94
N VAL A 266 13.32 -2.35 15.49
CA VAL A 266 12.92 -2.27 14.09
C VAL A 266 13.90 -1.36 13.33
N ALA A 267 14.27 -0.22 13.89
CA ALA A 267 15.24 0.70 13.30
C ALA A 267 16.60 0.01 13.08
N ASP A 268 17.09 -0.75 14.05
CA ASP A 268 18.33 -1.53 13.93
C ASP A 268 18.24 -2.61 12.85
N GLY A 269 17.08 -3.27 12.75
CA GLY A 269 16.81 -4.22 11.68
C GLY A 269 16.89 -3.55 10.29
N LEU A 270 16.30 -2.36 10.15
CA LEU A 270 16.34 -1.59 8.90
C LEU A 270 17.75 -1.12 8.57
N ARG A 271 18.53 -0.69 9.57
CA ARG A 271 19.95 -0.34 9.41
C ARG A 271 20.78 -1.53 8.93
N ALA A 272 20.52 -2.73 9.44
CA ALA A 272 21.19 -3.96 8.99
C ALA A 272 20.93 -4.30 7.51
N VAL A 273 19.85 -3.77 6.94
CA VAL A 273 19.43 -3.92 5.53
C VAL A 273 19.82 -2.69 4.69
N GLY A 274 20.63 -1.77 5.23
CA GLY A 274 21.23 -0.66 4.47
C GLY A 274 20.56 0.70 4.68
N ALA A 275 19.57 0.83 5.56
CA ALA A 275 19.07 2.14 5.95
C ALA A 275 20.16 2.92 6.72
N THR A 276 20.45 4.14 6.29
CA THR A 276 21.46 4.99 6.95
C THR A 276 20.88 5.76 8.11
N ASP A 277 19.64 6.23 7.97
CA ASP A 277 18.90 6.91 9.03
C ASP A 277 17.46 6.42 9.14
N VAL A 278 16.94 6.42 10.37
CA VAL A 278 15.56 6.08 10.72
C VAL A 278 15.03 7.10 11.72
N THR A 279 14.17 8.00 11.25
CA THR A 279 13.58 9.08 12.05
C THR A 279 12.07 8.86 12.18
N TRP A 280 11.58 8.58 13.39
CA TRP A 280 10.14 8.43 13.67
C TRP A 280 9.42 9.78 13.61
N LEU A 281 8.22 9.81 13.03
CA LEU A 281 7.54 11.06 12.70
C LEU A 281 6.61 11.55 13.82
N THR A 282 6.63 12.87 14.01
CA THR A 282 5.63 13.61 14.80
C THR A 282 4.31 13.73 14.04
N SER A 283 3.26 14.18 14.72
CA SER A 283 1.95 14.42 14.10
C SER A 283 2.01 15.40 12.93
N ALA A 284 2.71 16.52 13.09
CA ALA A 284 2.91 17.49 12.01
C ALA A 284 3.66 16.88 10.83
N ALA A 285 4.73 16.11 11.09
CA ALA A 285 5.48 15.44 10.03
C ALA A 285 4.63 14.39 9.30
N VAL A 286 3.76 13.64 9.98
CA VAL A 286 2.81 12.73 9.31
C VAL A 286 1.79 13.52 8.48
N ALA A 287 1.21 14.60 9.02
CA ALA A 287 0.31 15.48 8.28
C ALA A 287 0.94 16.00 6.98
N GLU A 288 2.19 16.45 7.03
CA GLU A 288 2.96 16.88 5.85
C GLU A 288 3.18 15.76 4.84
N THR A 289 3.47 14.54 5.29
CA THR A 289 3.63 13.40 4.37
C THR A 289 2.34 13.03 3.66
N ILE A 290 1.19 13.19 4.34
CA ILE A 290 -0.14 12.99 3.74
C ILE A 290 -0.44 14.13 2.76
N ARG A 291 -0.18 15.38 3.15
CA ARG A 291 -0.37 16.56 2.31
C ARG A 291 0.42 16.48 1.02
N THR A 292 1.71 16.19 1.13
CA THR A 292 2.58 15.99 -0.03
C THR A 292 2.21 14.74 -0.82
N GLY A 293 1.55 13.76 -0.21
CA GLY A 293 0.96 12.60 -0.89
C GLY A 293 -0.12 12.99 -1.88
N PHE A 294 -1.10 13.79 -1.42
CA PHE A 294 -2.17 14.35 -2.25
C PHE A 294 -1.64 15.43 -3.22
N ASN A 295 -0.82 16.35 -2.74
CA ASN A 295 -0.29 17.43 -3.55
C ASN A 295 1.23 17.38 -3.60
N PRO A 296 1.82 16.74 -4.63
CA PRO A 296 3.26 16.73 -4.83
C PRO A 296 3.89 18.14 -4.88
N ALA A 297 3.20 19.14 -5.42
CA ALA A 297 3.71 20.52 -5.50
C ALA A 297 3.82 21.21 -4.14
N ALA A 298 3.10 20.74 -3.10
CA ALA A 298 3.22 21.28 -1.75
C ALA A 298 4.60 20.99 -1.11
N ALA A 299 5.35 20.00 -1.62
CA ALA A 299 6.62 19.57 -1.03
C ALA A 299 7.68 20.68 -1.02
N ALA A 300 7.82 21.41 -2.13
CA ALA A 300 8.78 22.53 -2.24
C ALA A 300 8.48 23.63 -1.23
N HIS A 301 7.21 24.00 -1.10
CA HIS A 301 6.77 25.04 -0.17
C HIS A 301 7.03 24.67 1.29
N LEU A 302 6.62 23.46 1.71
CA LEU A 302 6.85 22.98 3.07
C LEU A 302 8.35 22.89 3.40
N ARG A 303 9.16 22.46 2.43
CA ARG A 303 10.61 22.37 2.58
C ARG A 303 11.27 23.74 2.72
N HIS A 304 10.86 24.71 1.90
CA HIS A 304 11.31 26.10 2.05
C HIS A 304 10.96 26.66 3.44
N GLN A 305 9.76 26.37 3.96
CA GLN A 305 9.36 26.78 5.31
C GLN A 305 10.29 26.19 6.39
N HIS A 306 10.59 24.90 6.32
CA HIS A 306 11.48 24.24 7.28
C HIS A 306 12.90 24.83 7.24
N LEU A 307 13.45 25.10 6.04
CA LEU A 307 14.78 25.66 5.87
C LEU A 307 14.90 27.13 6.31
N THR A 308 13.86 27.92 6.09
CA THR A 308 13.87 29.35 6.46
C THR A 308 13.42 29.61 7.89
N ARG A 309 12.79 28.64 8.55
CA ARG A 309 12.28 28.79 9.91
C ARG A 309 12.43 27.50 10.75
N PRO A 310 13.67 27.11 11.09
CA PRO A 310 13.96 25.87 11.82
C PRO A 310 13.46 25.86 13.27
N ASP A 311 13.36 27.02 13.93
CA ASP A 311 12.94 27.13 15.36
C ASP A 311 11.47 26.76 15.63
N ARG A 312 10.71 26.44 14.59
CA ARG A 312 9.28 26.15 14.68
C ARG A 312 8.95 24.70 15.04
N ASP A 313 9.91 23.79 14.88
CA ASP A 313 9.71 22.36 15.12
C ASP A 313 9.90 21.95 16.60
N GLY A 314 10.32 22.89 17.46
CA GLY A 314 10.82 22.61 18.81
C GLY A 314 9.81 22.68 19.95
N ASP A 315 8.67 23.36 19.82
CA ASP A 315 7.78 23.58 20.96
C ASP A 315 6.48 22.76 20.87
N GLY A 316 6.56 21.51 21.31
CA GLY A 316 5.43 20.59 21.49
C GLY A 316 4.53 20.96 22.67
N SER A 317 4.21 22.25 22.83
CA SER A 317 3.31 22.81 23.84
C SER A 317 2.23 23.68 23.18
N GLY A 318 1.04 23.09 22.99
CA GLY A 318 -0.20 23.82 22.71
C GLY A 318 -0.38 24.34 21.27
N GLY A 319 -1.10 23.57 20.45
CA GLY A 319 -2.04 24.09 19.44
C GLY A 319 -1.58 25.03 18.31
N GLY A 320 -0.32 25.48 18.22
CA GLY A 320 0.07 26.51 17.25
C GLY A 320 1.57 26.56 16.90
N GLY A 321 2.33 25.50 17.17
CA GLY A 321 3.77 25.43 16.93
C GLY A 321 4.13 24.85 15.56
N GLY A 322 4.26 25.72 14.56
CA GLY A 322 5.25 25.62 13.50
C GLY A 322 5.07 24.66 12.31
N GLY A 323 4.40 23.53 12.49
CA GLY A 323 4.18 22.54 11.42
C GLY A 323 2.80 22.62 10.75
N LEU A 324 2.58 21.83 9.70
CA LEU A 324 1.29 21.75 9.01
C LEU A 324 0.17 21.28 9.96
N ALA A 325 -0.93 22.03 10.02
CA ALA A 325 -2.10 21.64 10.80
C ALA A 325 -2.79 20.41 10.21
N TRP A 326 -3.32 19.52 11.08
CA TRP A 326 -4.01 18.29 10.66
C TRP A 326 -5.23 18.54 9.76
N SER A 327 -5.97 19.62 10.02
CA SER A 327 -7.09 20.06 9.17
C SER A 327 -6.68 20.39 7.73
N GLN A 328 -5.39 20.63 7.47
CA GLN A 328 -4.81 20.92 6.16
C GLN A 328 -4.04 19.73 5.57
N ALA A 329 -4.01 18.58 6.24
CA ALA A 329 -3.25 17.40 5.78
C ALA A 329 -3.87 16.77 4.52
N GLY A 330 -5.20 16.81 4.39
CA GLY A 330 -5.92 16.24 3.25
C GLY A 330 -5.81 17.06 1.96
N PRO A 331 -6.47 16.60 0.88
CA PRO A 331 -6.67 17.44 -0.30
C PRO A 331 -7.59 18.63 0.04
N ALA A 332 -7.62 19.69 -0.77
CA ALA A 332 -8.63 20.73 -0.64
C ALA A 332 -9.99 20.23 -1.16
N PHE A 333 -9.94 19.48 -2.25
CA PHE A 333 -11.10 18.92 -2.91
C PHE A 333 -10.74 17.59 -3.58
N ALA A 334 -11.64 16.63 -3.47
CA ALA A 334 -11.62 15.38 -4.21
C ALA A 334 -13.00 15.22 -4.88
N PRO A 335 -13.09 15.35 -6.22
CA PRO A 335 -14.34 15.14 -6.93
C PRO A 335 -14.82 13.68 -6.78
N ALA A 336 -16.04 13.42 -7.25
CA ALA A 336 -16.53 12.05 -7.34
C ALA A 336 -15.49 11.18 -8.08
N PRO A 337 -15.11 10.02 -7.52
CA PRO A 337 -14.05 9.19 -8.04
C PRO A 337 -14.42 8.72 -9.43
N ALA A 338 -13.47 8.77 -10.36
CA ALA A 338 -13.64 8.15 -11.66
C ALA A 338 -13.43 6.64 -11.53
N ALA A 339 -14.00 5.87 -12.47
CA ALA A 339 -13.89 4.42 -12.45
C ALA A 339 -12.43 3.93 -12.57
N ARG A 340 -11.56 4.68 -13.25
CA ARG A 340 -10.20 4.22 -13.60
C ARG A 340 -9.07 5.08 -13.03
N HIS A 341 -9.35 6.28 -12.52
CA HIS A 341 -8.34 7.15 -11.89
C HIS A 341 -8.93 7.86 -10.67
N TYR A 342 -8.07 8.39 -9.82
CA TYR A 342 -8.45 9.22 -8.68
C TYR A 342 -7.96 10.64 -8.89
N ALA A 343 -8.88 11.61 -8.93
CA ALA A 343 -8.54 13.03 -9.00
C ALA A 343 -8.51 13.62 -7.58
N HIS A 344 -7.49 14.40 -7.28
CA HIS A 344 -7.29 15.01 -5.97
C HIS A 344 -6.36 16.22 -6.06
N ASP A 345 -6.72 17.31 -5.40
CA ASP A 345 -5.88 18.50 -5.18
C ASP A 345 -5.05 19.06 -6.37
N GLY A 346 -5.64 19.05 -7.58
CA GLY A 346 -4.95 19.51 -8.80
C GLY A 346 -4.11 18.43 -9.50
N PHE A 347 -4.18 17.19 -9.04
CA PHE A 347 -3.51 16.03 -9.58
C PHE A 347 -4.49 14.90 -9.88
N VAL A 348 -4.02 13.96 -10.70
CA VAL A 348 -4.72 12.70 -10.99
C VAL A 348 -3.76 11.53 -10.80
N SER A 349 -4.25 10.46 -10.17
CA SER A 349 -3.48 9.27 -9.89
C SER A 349 -4.14 8.02 -10.45
N VAL A 350 -3.30 7.06 -10.84
CA VAL A 350 -3.73 5.69 -11.14
C VAL A 350 -2.90 4.72 -10.34
N THR A 351 -3.58 3.78 -9.69
CA THR A 351 -2.97 2.75 -8.86
C THR A 351 -3.22 1.34 -9.42
N TYR A 352 -2.18 0.53 -9.34
CA TYR A 352 -2.13 -0.86 -9.71
C TYR A 352 -1.74 -1.73 -8.52
N ALA A 353 -2.39 -2.89 -8.40
CA ALA A 353 -1.84 -3.99 -7.64
C ALA A 353 -0.72 -4.62 -8.45
N VAL A 354 0.44 -4.84 -7.81
CA VAL A 354 1.60 -5.47 -8.44
C VAL A 354 1.67 -6.91 -7.98
N GLY A 355 1.49 -7.84 -8.91
CA GLY A 355 1.82 -9.24 -8.69
C GLY A 355 3.30 -9.49 -9.01
N PRO A 356 4.01 -10.33 -8.24
CA PRO A 356 5.38 -10.75 -8.58
C PRO A 356 5.46 -11.40 -9.99
N PRO A 357 6.67 -11.68 -10.54
CA PRO A 357 6.93 -12.50 -11.74
C PRO A 357 7.17 -13.98 -11.45
N VAL A 358 6.58 -14.88 -12.26
CA VAL A 358 6.50 -16.33 -11.95
C VAL A 358 7.87 -16.95 -11.66
N GLY A 359 8.92 -16.42 -12.32
CA GLY A 359 10.32 -16.84 -12.14
C GLY A 359 11.00 -16.41 -10.82
N GLY A 360 10.29 -15.65 -9.97
CA GLY A 360 10.75 -15.12 -8.69
C GLY A 360 11.36 -13.72 -8.76
N THR A 361 11.41 -13.03 -7.62
CA THR A 361 11.96 -11.67 -7.50
C THR A 361 13.35 -11.65 -6.89
N THR A 362 14.05 -10.53 -7.03
CA THR A 362 15.31 -10.22 -6.36
C THR A 362 15.19 -8.90 -5.60
N PHE A 363 16.12 -8.63 -4.68
CA PHE A 363 16.18 -7.32 -4.03
C PHE A 363 16.35 -6.22 -5.08
N GLY A 364 15.58 -5.14 -4.96
CA GLY A 364 15.60 -4.03 -5.93
C GLY A 364 14.88 -4.29 -7.27
N SER A 365 14.32 -5.47 -7.52
CA SER A 365 13.67 -5.80 -8.81
C SER A 365 12.49 -4.89 -9.18
N LEU A 366 11.85 -4.24 -8.20
CA LEU A 366 10.73 -3.31 -8.41
C LEU A 366 11.18 -1.89 -8.79
N ALA A 367 12.49 -1.61 -8.84
CA ALA A 367 13.03 -0.29 -9.17
C ALA A 367 12.49 0.31 -10.49
N PRO A 368 12.24 -0.47 -11.57
CA PRO A 368 11.66 0.08 -12.80
C PRO A 368 10.31 0.78 -12.59
N LEU A 369 9.50 0.35 -11.61
CA LEU A 369 8.20 0.99 -11.32
C LEU A 369 8.34 2.41 -10.74
N LEU A 370 9.53 2.77 -10.27
CA LEU A 370 9.87 4.10 -9.74
C LEU A 370 10.56 4.98 -10.79
N ALA A 371 10.83 4.46 -11.99
CA ALA A 371 11.45 5.23 -13.07
C ALA A 371 10.46 6.28 -13.61
N VAL A 372 10.76 7.55 -13.34
CA VAL A 372 9.99 8.70 -13.84
C VAL A 372 10.44 9.01 -15.26
N ARG A 373 9.48 9.19 -16.18
CA ARG A 373 9.79 9.52 -17.59
C ARG A 373 9.70 11.01 -17.92
N THR A 374 8.89 11.74 -17.16
CA THR A 374 8.58 13.14 -17.41
C THR A 374 8.70 13.94 -16.12
N ALA A 375 9.37 15.09 -16.14
CA ALA A 375 9.46 15.96 -14.97
C ALA A 375 8.06 16.37 -14.47
N GLY A 376 7.80 16.28 -13.17
CA GLY A 376 6.48 16.52 -12.59
C GLY A 376 5.59 15.28 -12.44
N GLU A 377 5.92 14.18 -13.13
CA GLU A 377 5.34 12.88 -12.86
C GLU A 377 5.92 12.30 -11.56
N ARG A 378 5.05 11.74 -10.73
CA ARG A 378 5.40 11.05 -9.50
C ARG A 378 5.07 9.57 -9.59
N ARG A 379 5.98 8.73 -9.10
CA ARG A 379 5.81 7.29 -8.93
C ARG A 379 5.85 6.95 -7.45
N ALA A 380 4.96 6.09 -6.99
CA ALA A 380 4.95 5.58 -5.63
C ALA A 380 4.82 4.05 -5.66
N LEU A 381 5.52 3.38 -4.76
CA LEU A 381 5.51 1.95 -4.59
C LEU A 381 5.43 1.66 -3.09
N GLN A 382 4.39 0.98 -2.68
CA GLN A 382 4.19 0.58 -1.29
C GLN A 382 4.07 -0.93 -1.18
N ILE A 383 4.85 -1.52 -0.27
CA ILE A 383 4.81 -2.94 0.04
C ILE A 383 4.39 -3.11 1.49
N HIS A 384 3.31 -3.86 1.70
CA HIS A 384 2.86 -4.23 3.04
C HIS A 384 3.26 -5.66 3.31
N TYR A 385 3.98 -5.89 4.40
CA TYR A 385 4.35 -7.20 4.92
C TYR A 385 3.58 -7.45 6.20
N GLU A 386 2.97 -8.62 6.32
CA GLU A 386 2.36 -9.09 7.56
C GLU A 386 2.88 -10.48 7.90
N VAL A 387 3.38 -10.62 9.12
CA VAL A 387 3.99 -11.86 9.60
C VAL A 387 2.93 -12.67 10.33
N LEU A 388 2.53 -13.79 9.72
CA LEU A 388 1.49 -14.68 10.24
C LEU A 388 1.94 -15.38 11.51
N ASP A 389 1.01 -15.61 12.44
CA ASP A 389 1.28 -16.44 13.61
C ASP A 389 1.55 -17.90 13.24
N ARG A 390 2.27 -18.66 14.06
CA ARG A 390 2.51 -20.09 13.80
C ARG A 390 1.21 -20.85 13.58
N GLY A 391 0.18 -20.55 14.38
CA GLY A 391 -1.14 -21.16 14.21
C GLY A 391 -1.81 -20.73 12.90
N GLU A 392 -1.75 -19.44 12.56
CA GLU A 392 -2.31 -18.88 11.32
C GLU A 392 -1.56 -19.38 10.07
N ALA A 393 -0.22 -19.43 10.11
CA ALA A 393 0.66 -19.96 9.08
C ALA A 393 0.41 -21.45 8.84
N ARG A 394 0.32 -22.26 9.91
CA ARG A 394 -0.01 -23.70 9.79
C ARG A 394 -1.37 -23.90 9.16
N ARG A 395 -2.41 -23.18 9.62
CA ARG A 395 -3.75 -23.24 9.02
C ARG A 395 -3.74 -22.79 7.56
N HIS A 396 -2.98 -21.74 7.24
CA HIS A 396 -2.84 -21.23 5.88
C HIS A 396 -2.21 -22.29 4.97
N VAL A 397 -1.07 -22.87 5.35
CA VAL A 397 -0.39 -23.94 4.59
C VAL A 397 -1.29 -25.17 4.46
N THR A 398 -1.91 -25.64 5.54
CA THR A 398 -2.81 -26.81 5.49
C THR A 398 -3.97 -26.59 4.54
N ARG A 399 -4.61 -25.41 4.56
CA ARG A 399 -5.72 -25.08 3.65
C ARG A 399 -5.26 -24.99 2.20
N THR A 400 -4.14 -24.33 1.96
CA THR A 400 -3.55 -24.22 0.61
C THR A 400 -3.19 -25.60 0.08
N ARG A 401 -2.52 -26.44 0.88
CA ARG A 401 -2.18 -27.82 0.53
C ARG A 401 -3.43 -28.63 0.19
N PHE A 402 -4.43 -28.63 1.07
CA PHE A 402 -5.68 -29.36 0.84
C PHE A 402 -6.30 -28.97 -0.50
N ARG A 403 -6.36 -27.67 -0.82
CA ARG A 403 -6.85 -27.20 -2.10
C ARG A 403 -5.99 -27.67 -3.27
N ASP A 404 -4.67 -27.49 -3.19
CA ASP A 404 -3.76 -27.76 -4.29
C ASP A 404 -3.66 -29.28 -4.59
N THR A 405 -3.80 -30.14 -3.56
CA THR A 405 -3.95 -31.59 -3.69
C THR A 405 -5.29 -31.96 -4.32
N VAL A 406 -6.42 -31.43 -3.85
CA VAL A 406 -7.74 -31.71 -4.44
C VAL A 406 -7.79 -31.32 -5.92
N VAL A 407 -7.21 -30.18 -6.28
CA VAL A 407 -7.10 -29.75 -7.69
C VAL A 407 -6.18 -30.69 -8.49
N ALA A 408 -5.10 -31.21 -7.88
CA ALA A 408 -4.23 -32.22 -8.48
C ALA A 408 -5.00 -33.48 -8.85
N ASP A 409 -5.67 -34.06 -7.86
CA ASP A 409 -6.35 -35.35 -7.94
C ASP A 409 -7.53 -35.26 -8.92
N PHE A 410 -8.21 -34.11 -8.93
CA PHE A 410 -9.26 -33.84 -9.92
C PHE A 410 -8.71 -33.74 -11.35
N LYS A 411 -7.59 -33.04 -11.57
CA LYS A 411 -6.94 -32.97 -12.90
C LYS A 411 -6.48 -34.36 -13.35
N ALA A 412 -5.86 -35.12 -12.44
CA ALA A 412 -5.36 -36.46 -12.70
C ALA A 412 -6.49 -37.45 -13.04
N SER A 413 -7.57 -37.46 -12.26
CA SER A 413 -8.74 -38.31 -12.50
C SER A 413 -9.46 -37.99 -13.82
N ARG A 414 -9.37 -36.75 -14.32
CA ARG A 414 -9.89 -36.36 -15.63
C ARG A 414 -8.87 -36.43 -16.78
N GLY A 415 -7.65 -36.94 -16.53
CA GLY A 415 -6.62 -37.09 -17.55
C GLY A 415 -5.98 -35.77 -18.04
N PHE A 416 -6.17 -34.66 -17.32
CA PHE A 416 -5.51 -33.40 -17.66
C PHE A 416 -4.04 -33.42 -17.24
N ARG A 417 -3.15 -33.00 -18.14
CA ARG A 417 -1.72 -32.85 -17.84
C ARG A 417 -1.48 -31.69 -16.87
N SER A 418 -0.55 -31.86 -15.93
CA SER A 418 -0.07 -30.77 -15.08
C SER A 418 0.72 -29.77 -15.91
N SER A 419 0.43 -28.47 -15.74
CA SER A 419 1.25 -27.40 -16.30
C SER A 419 2.56 -27.25 -15.53
N ALA A 420 3.62 -26.73 -16.16
CA ALA A 420 4.85 -26.33 -15.47
C ALA A 420 4.58 -25.34 -14.33
N GLU A 421 3.56 -24.49 -14.46
CA GLU A 421 3.12 -23.59 -13.39
C GLU A 421 2.51 -24.33 -12.20
N ASP A 422 1.77 -25.43 -12.44
CA ASP A 422 1.19 -26.25 -11.39
C ASP A 422 2.28 -26.97 -10.60
N GLU A 423 3.31 -27.45 -11.31
CA GLU A 423 4.47 -28.10 -10.69
C GLU A 423 5.27 -27.12 -9.84
N HIS A 424 5.53 -25.91 -10.36
CA HIS A 424 6.20 -24.86 -9.60
C HIS A 424 5.41 -24.47 -8.34
N ARG A 425 4.08 -24.35 -8.47
CA ARG A 425 3.19 -24.05 -7.34
C ARG A 425 3.26 -25.13 -6.25
N ARG A 426 3.33 -26.41 -6.64
CA ARG A 426 3.49 -27.54 -5.69
C ARG A 426 4.83 -27.51 -4.99
N ALA A 427 5.93 -27.33 -5.73
CA ALA A 427 7.26 -27.21 -5.16
C ALA A 427 7.33 -26.09 -4.11
N GLY A 428 6.74 -24.92 -4.41
CA GLY A 428 6.62 -23.83 -3.43
C GLY A 428 5.75 -24.11 -2.22
N GLY A 429 4.68 -24.88 -2.40
CA GLY A 429 3.87 -25.36 -1.29
C GLY A 429 4.68 -26.21 -0.32
N HIS A 430 5.53 -27.11 -0.84
CA HIS A 430 6.41 -27.95 -0.04
C HIS A 430 7.46 -27.14 0.71
N ASP A 431 8.08 -26.14 0.08
CA ASP A 431 9.04 -25.25 0.76
C ASP A 431 8.41 -24.52 1.95
N HIS A 432 7.19 -23.99 1.77
CA HIS A 432 6.45 -23.35 2.86
C HIS A 432 6.03 -24.36 3.96
N GLU A 433 5.70 -25.59 3.59
CA GLU A 433 5.38 -26.66 4.54
C GLU A 433 6.59 -27.04 5.38
N HIS A 434 7.75 -27.24 4.75
CA HIS A 434 9.00 -27.50 5.45
C HIS A 434 9.38 -26.33 6.37
N ALA A 435 9.23 -25.09 5.91
CA ALA A 435 9.51 -23.92 6.72
C ALA A 435 8.60 -23.83 7.96
N VAL A 436 7.30 -24.03 7.80
CA VAL A 436 6.34 -24.02 8.93
C VAL A 436 6.55 -25.22 9.86
N ALA A 437 6.83 -26.40 9.32
CA ALA A 437 7.15 -27.60 10.10
C ALA A 437 8.45 -27.44 10.91
N ALA A 438 9.45 -26.76 10.35
CA ALA A 438 10.68 -26.37 11.03
C ALA A 438 10.50 -25.21 12.04
N GLY A 439 9.27 -24.68 12.18
CA GLY A 439 8.93 -23.65 13.16
C GLY A 439 9.16 -22.21 12.71
N HIS A 440 9.49 -21.98 11.42
CA HIS A 440 9.59 -20.65 10.84
C HIS A 440 8.20 -20.01 10.64
N GLY A 441 8.16 -18.67 10.73
CA GLY A 441 6.96 -17.90 10.41
C GLY A 441 6.77 -17.77 8.88
N LEU A 442 5.55 -17.43 8.46
CA LEU A 442 5.26 -17.05 7.09
C LEU A 442 4.96 -15.56 7.01
N VAL A 443 5.41 -14.92 5.93
CA VAL A 443 5.12 -13.51 5.64
C VAL A 443 4.15 -13.47 4.46
N ARG A 444 2.99 -12.86 4.67
CA ARG A 444 2.10 -12.45 3.58
C ARG A 444 2.42 -11.02 3.19
N TYR A 445 2.22 -10.68 1.93
CA TYR A 445 2.49 -9.32 1.48
C TYR A 445 1.55 -8.87 0.36
N THR A 446 1.42 -7.55 0.21
CA THR A 446 0.76 -6.90 -0.93
C THR A 446 1.65 -5.79 -1.45
N ILE A 447 1.62 -5.56 -2.76
CA ILE A 447 2.36 -4.49 -3.41
C ILE A 447 1.37 -3.64 -4.21
N ALA A 448 1.43 -2.33 -4.01
CA ALA A 448 0.68 -1.36 -4.80
C ALA A 448 1.64 -0.33 -5.38
N ALA A 449 1.46 -0.01 -6.66
CA ALA A 449 2.22 1.01 -7.35
C ALA A 449 1.26 2.06 -7.91
N ALA A 450 1.61 3.33 -7.79
CA ALA A 450 0.82 4.44 -8.29
C ALA A 450 1.66 5.40 -9.11
N THR A 451 1.03 5.99 -10.12
CA THR A 451 1.54 7.17 -10.82
C THR A 451 0.62 8.34 -10.55
N THR A 452 1.19 9.53 -10.37
CA THR A 452 0.47 10.77 -10.14
C THR A 452 1.04 11.84 -11.06
N VAL A 453 0.16 12.53 -11.78
CA VAL A 453 0.51 13.63 -12.69
C VAL A 453 -0.42 14.82 -12.46
N PRO A 454 -0.06 16.04 -12.90
CA PRO A 454 -0.97 17.18 -12.87
C PRO A 454 -2.29 16.86 -13.58
N ALA A 455 -3.41 17.42 -13.10
CA ALA A 455 -4.75 17.09 -13.57
C ALA A 455 -4.98 17.46 -15.06
N GLU A 456 -4.21 18.40 -15.59
CA GLU A 456 -4.23 18.83 -16.99
C GLU A 456 -3.50 17.86 -17.93
N TRP A 457 -2.77 16.87 -17.40
CA TRP A 457 -2.07 15.87 -18.19
C TRP A 457 -2.95 14.66 -18.50
N ASN A 458 -2.65 13.99 -19.61
CA ASN A 458 -3.29 12.72 -19.92
C ASN A 458 -2.76 11.62 -19.00
N ILE A 459 -3.58 11.24 -18.02
CA ILE A 459 -3.26 10.18 -17.06
C ILE A 459 -3.04 8.81 -17.72
N GLU A 460 -3.67 8.53 -18.87
CA GLU A 460 -3.49 7.25 -19.55
C GLU A 460 -2.09 7.10 -20.16
N ASP A 461 -1.42 8.21 -20.54
CA ASP A 461 -0.04 8.17 -21.02
C ASP A 461 0.93 7.82 -19.88
N ALA A 462 0.71 8.40 -18.69
CA ALA A 462 1.48 8.09 -17.48
C ALA A 462 1.24 6.65 -17.00
N ALA A 463 0.00 6.16 -17.12
CA ALA A 463 -0.40 4.79 -16.85
C ALA A 463 0.28 3.80 -17.80
N ALA A 464 0.27 4.06 -19.10
CA ALA A 464 1.00 3.27 -20.10
C ALA A 464 2.52 3.29 -19.80
N GLY A 465 3.05 4.40 -19.32
CA GLY A 465 4.43 4.48 -18.83
C GLY A 465 4.72 3.49 -17.69
N LEU A 466 3.79 3.34 -16.74
CA LEU A 466 3.92 2.37 -15.64
C LEU A 466 3.86 0.94 -16.14
N GLU A 467 2.89 0.67 -17.01
CA GLU A 467 2.65 -0.66 -17.58
C GLU A 467 3.84 -1.13 -18.39
N ASN A 468 4.41 -0.25 -19.22
CA ASN A 468 5.63 -0.51 -19.98
C ASN A 468 6.84 -0.77 -19.08
N ALA A 469 6.95 -0.07 -17.94
CA ALA A 469 8.03 -0.31 -16.97
C ALA A 469 7.89 -1.66 -16.24
N ALA A 470 6.68 -2.23 -16.21
CA ALA A 470 6.40 -3.53 -15.62
C ALA A 470 6.52 -4.70 -16.60
N THR A 471 6.49 -4.44 -17.91
CA THR A 471 6.54 -5.44 -18.98
C THR A 471 7.68 -6.45 -18.74
N ASP A 472 7.40 -7.73 -18.94
CA ASP A 472 8.29 -8.89 -18.73
C ASP A 472 8.74 -9.18 -17.28
N HIS A 473 8.43 -8.29 -16.32
CA HIS A 473 8.93 -8.39 -14.95
C HIS A 473 7.84 -8.47 -13.88
N PHE A 474 6.66 -7.91 -14.10
CA PHE A 474 5.59 -7.91 -13.11
C PHE A 474 4.22 -7.98 -13.78
N SER A 475 3.25 -8.55 -13.07
CA SER A 475 1.85 -8.48 -13.49
C SER A 475 1.18 -7.29 -12.81
N LEU A 476 0.74 -6.31 -13.60
CA LEU A 476 -0.03 -5.20 -13.08
C LEU A 476 -1.53 -5.46 -13.23
N MET A 477 -2.29 -5.12 -12.20
CA MET A 477 -3.75 -5.10 -12.24
C MET A 477 -4.24 -3.74 -11.76
N ARG A 478 -4.78 -2.94 -12.66
CA ARG A 478 -5.38 -1.64 -12.32
C ARG A 478 -6.52 -1.88 -11.34
N ILE A 479 -6.53 -1.14 -10.23
CA ILE A 479 -7.57 -1.28 -9.20
C ILE A 479 -8.78 -0.42 -9.60
N GLU A 480 -9.49 -0.84 -10.63
CA GLU A 480 -10.66 -0.09 -11.11
C GLU A 480 -11.78 -0.07 -10.06
N LEU A 481 -12.60 0.99 -10.10
CA LEU A 481 -13.74 1.29 -9.22
C LEU A 481 -13.38 1.56 -7.75
N ALA A 482 -12.11 1.52 -7.38
CA ALA A 482 -11.62 1.76 -6.01
C ALA A 482 -10.27 2.51 -5.99
N GLN A 483 -10.08 3.44 -6.93
CA GLN A 483 -8.82 4.18 -7.10
C GLN A 483 -8.49 5.11 -5.93
N ASP A 484 -9.50 5.62 -5.24
CA ASP A 484 -9.38 6.41 -4.01
C ASP A 484 -8.76 5.60 -2.86
N ALA A 485 -9.28 4.39 -2.62
CA ALA A 485 -8.75 3.47 -1.63
C ALA A 485 -7.37 2.93 -2.06
N ALA A 486 -7.20 2.65 -3.35
CA ALA A 486 -5.93 2.21 -3.90
C ALA A 486 -4.84 3.27 -3.75
N PHE A 487 -5.17 4.55 -4.00
CA PHE A 487 -4.28 5.68 -3.78
C PHE A 487 -3.80 5.73 -2.32
N ALA A 488 -4.71 5.63 -1.36
CA ALA A 488 -4.37 5.59 0.06
C ALA A 488 -3.43 4.42 0.41
N ALA A 489 -3.59 3.28 -0.26
CA ALA A 489 -2.75 2.09 -0.06
C ALA A 489 -1.36 2.17 -0.72
N ALA A 490 -1.21 3.00 -1.76
CA ALA A 490 0.03 3.06 -2.56
C ALA A 490 0.88 4.32 -2.30
N VAL A 491 0.27 5.41 -1.82
CA VAL A 491 0.90 6.75 -1.78
C VAL A 491 1.05 7.30 -0.36
N LEU A 492 0.25 6.81 0.61
CA LEU A 492 0.18 7.37 1.95
C LEU A 492 0.82 6.44 3.00
N PRO A 493 1.75 6.93 3.84
CA PRO A 493 2.44 6.12 4.84
C PRO A 493 1.61 5.94 6.11
N VAL A 494 0.41 5.39 5.98
CA VAL A 494 -0.57 5.21 7.07
C VAL A 494 -0.86 3.74 7.42
N GLY A 495 -0.17 2.80 6.76
CA GLY A 495 -0.31 1.36 7.04
C GLY A 495 -1.60 0.72 6.50
N TYR A 496 -2.37 1.45 5.68
CA TYR A 496 -3.51 0.94 4.93
C TYR A 496 -3.06 0.23 3.65
N GLY A 497 -3.68 -0.89 3.27
CA GLY A 497 -3.39 -1.56 1.99
C GLY A 497 -3.27 -3.08 2.04
N LEU A 498 -3.33 -3.69 3.23
CA LEU A 498 -3.38 -5.13 3.39
C LEU A 498 -4.67 -5.56 4.12
N PRO A 499 -5.63 -6.20 3.40
CA PRO A 499 -6.90 -6.58 3.99
C PRO A 499 -6.74 -7.58 5.13
N GLY A 500 -7.56 -7.45 6.16
CA GLY A 500 -7.64 -8.43 7.24
C GLY A 500 -7.91 -9.84 6.70
N LEU A 501 -7.34 -10.86 7.34
CA LEU A 501 -7.64 -12.25 7.01
C LEU A 501 -9.16 -12.48 7.07
N PRO A 502 -9.76 -13.20 6.10
CA PRO A 502 -11.20 -13.46 6.06
C PRO A 502 -11.76 -14.03 7.38
N GLN A 503 -10.94 -14.77 8.13
CA GLN A 503 -11.30 -15.36 9.43
C GLN A 503 -11.48 -14.33 10.55
N ARG A 504 -10.81 -13.16 10.47
CA ARG A 504 -10.96 -12.09 11.46
C ARG A 504 -12.18 -11.20 11.20
N ARG A 505 -12.83 -11.32 10.03
CA ARG A 505 -14.04 -10.55 9.71
C ARG A 505 -15.30 -11.04 10.44
N TRP A 506 -15.33 -12.29 10.90
CA TRP A 506 -16.50 -12.91 11.54
C TRP A 506 -16.48 -12.87 13.08
N HIS A 507 -15.41 -12.33 13.67
CA HIS A 507 -15.27 -12.17 15.13
C HIS A 507 -15.37 -10.70 15.56
N ARG A 508 -16.03 -9.86 14.75
CA ARG A 508 -16.35 -8.47 15.09
C ARG A 508 -17.83 -8.28 15.22
#